data_AF-A0A968JST8-F1
#
_entry.id   AF-A0A968JST8-F1
#
_cell.length_a   1.000
_cell.length_b   1.000
_cell.length_c   1.000
_cell.angle_alpha   90.00
_cell.angle_beta   90.00
_cell.angle_gamma   90.00
#
_symmetry.space_group_name_H-M   'P 1'
#
loop_
_entity.id
_entity.type
_entity.pdbx_description
1 polymer ?
#
loop_
_entity_poly.entity_id
_entity_poly.type
_entity_poly.pdbx_seq_one_letter_code
_entity_poly.pdbx_strand_id
1 'polypeptide(L)'
;MNTSVSLKKYGIKTTDKETLGKWFKLLIRGRSWDDRAPNYLKQAIGWSYHAPAAGHEGIQLAIGQVFNRSTDHLFPYYRDLVTCVSAGLTSEEVIYNGISKDLDVAGGGRHMSNHFAKPEWNIHNVSSSTGNHTLMP
;
A
#
# COMPACT_ATOMS: atom_id res chain seq x y z
N MET A 1 11.22 10.32 -29.19
CA MET A 1 12.43 9.53 -28.90
C MET A 1 11.98 8.14 -28.51
N ASN A 2 12.37 7.12 -29.27
CA ASN A 2 11.91 5.75 -29.08
C ASN A 2 12.83 5.06 -28.07
N THR A 3 12.61 5.27 -26.78
CA THR A 3 13.30 4.53 -25.73
C THR A 3 12.63 3.17 -25.59
N SER A 4 13.16 2.17 -26.27
CA SER A 4 12.90 0.77 -25.94
C SER A 4 13.48 0.51 -24.55
N VAL A 5 12.70 0.82 -23.50
CA VAL A 5 13.03 0.43 -22.14
C VAL A 5 12.98 -1.10 -22.14
N SER A 6 14.14 -1.73 -22.08
CA SER A 6 14.25 -3.16 -21.85
C SER A 6 13.66 -3.44 -20.47
N LEU A 7 12.40 -3.87 -20.44
CA LEU A 7 11.73 -4.26 -19.20
C LEU A 7 12.45 -5.50 -18.65
N LYS A 8 13.15 -5.33 -17.52
CA LYS A 8 13.80 -6.42 -16.81
C LYS A 8 12.72 -7.43 -16.41
N LYS A 9 12.73 -8.60 -17.04
CA LYS A 9 11.80 -9.69 -16.72
C LYS A 9 12.30 -10.42 -15.49
N TYR A 10 11.46 -10.47 -14.47
CA TYR A 10 11.73 -11.21 -13.24
C TYR A 10 11.11 -12.60 -13.30
N GLY A 11 11.78 -13.57 -12.69
CA GLY A 11 11.32 -14.95 -12.62
C GLY A 11 11.95 -15.65 -11.44
N ILE A 12 11.29 -16.67 -10.89
CA ILE A 12 11.74 -17.32 -9.64
C ILE A 12 13.15 -17.93 -9.74
N LYS A 13 13.59 -18.32 -10.94
CA LYS A 13 14.93 -18.88 -11.20
C LYS A 13 15.95 -17.82 -11.64
N THR A 14 15.50 -16.64 -12.07
CA THR A 14 16.34 -15.60 -12.69
C THR A 14 16.53 -14.37 -11.82
N THR A 15 15.65 -14.16 -10.84
CA THR A 15 15.78 -13.13 -9.81
C THR A 15 16.67 -13.62 -8.68
N ASP A 16 17.58 -12.78 -8.21
CA ASP A 16 18.45 -13.13 -7.10
C ASP A 16 17.66 -13.38 -5.80
N LYS A 17 18.21 -14.25 -4.94
CA LYS A 17 17.56 -14.65 -3.69
C LYS A 17 17.33 -13.48 -2.73
N GLU A 18 18.17 -12.46 -2.76
CA GLU A 18 18.06 -11.32 -1.87
C GLU A 18 16.83 -10.48 -2.24
N THR A 19 16.65 -10.17 -3.52
CA THR A 19 15.48 -9.49 -4.06
C THR A 19 14.20 -10.28 -3.77
N LEU A 20 14.19 -11.60 -4.03
CA LEU A 20 13.05 -12.45 -3.70
C LEU A 20 12.75 -12.43 -2.19
N GLY A 21 13.79 -12.46 -1.35
CA GLY A 21 13.65 -12.37 0.11
C GLY A 21 13.06 -11.03 0.57
N LYS A 22 13.44 -9.92 -0.07
CA LYS A 22 12.88 -8.59 0.21
C LYS A 22 11.38 -8.54 -0.15
N TRP A 23 11.02 -9.01 -1.34
CA TRP A 23 9.63 -9.06 -1.79
C TRP A 23 8.76 -9.96 -0.92
N PHE A 24 9.27 -11.14 -0.56
CA PHE A 24 8.58 -12.05 0.34
C PHE A 24 8.31 -11.40 1.70
N LYS A 25 9.30 -10.68 2.27
CA LYS A 25 9.10 -9.94 3.53
C LYS A 25 8.01 -8.87 3.41
N LEU A 26 7.94 -8.14 2.29
CA LEU A 26 6.88 -7.14 2.06
C LEU A 26 5.49 -7.79 1.98
N LEU A 27 5.37 -8.91 1.24
CA LEU A 27 4.12 -9.66 1.13
C LEU A 27 3.64 -10.17 2.49
N ILE A 28 4.54 -10.82 3.25
CA ILE A 28 4.21 -11.35 4.59
C ILE A 28 3.88 -10.22 5.57
N ARG A 29 4.57 -9.08 5.47
CA ARG A 29 4.25 -7.91 6.29
C ARG A 29 2.83 -7.41 6.01
N GLY A 30 2.48 -7.22 4.74
CA GLY A 30 1.12 -6.87 4.31
C GLY A 30 0.07 -7.83 4.87
N ARG A 31 0.30 -9.14 4.66
CA ARG A 31 -0.60 -10.19 5.13
C ARG A 31 -0.76 -10.22 6.65
N SER A 32 0.32 -9.97 7.40
CA SER A 32 0.29 -9.95 8.86
C SER A 32 -0.66 -8.88 9.42
N TRP A 33 -0.75 -7.72 8.76
CA TRP A 33 -1.69 -6.68 9.14
C TRP A 33 -3.12 -7.00 8.72
N ASP A 34 -3.31 -7.51 7.50
CA ASP A 34 -4.62 -8.01 7.04
C ASP A 34 -5.20 -9.06 7.99
N ASP A 35 -4.37 -9.97 8.50
CA ASP A 35 -4.81 -11.01 9.44
C ASP A 35 -5.10 -10.44 10.84
N ARG A 36 -4.42 -9.35 11.24
CA ARG A 36 -4.57 -8.74 12.58
C ARG A 36 -5.71 -7.73 12.67
N ALA A 37 -5.94 -6.94 11.63
CA ALA A 37 -6.90 -5.85 11.59
C ALA A 37 -8.34 -6.27 11.96
N PRO A 38 -8.89 -7.41 11.48
CA PRO A 38 -10.22 -7.88 11.88
C PRO A 38 -10.37 -8.09 13.38
N ASN A 39 -9.30 -8.48 14.07
CA ASN A 39 -9.33 -8.66 15.51
C ASN A 39 -9.36 -7.33 16.26
N TYR A 40 -8.68 -6.28 15.76
CA TYR A 40 -8.78 -4.93 16.33
C TYR A 40 -10.17 -4.34 16.14
N LEU A 41 -10.78 -4.56 14.97
CA LEU A 41 -12.16 -4.19 14.68
C LEU A 41 -13.13 -4.83 15.67
N LYS A 42 -13.04 -6.15 15.87
CA LYS A 42 -13.88 -6.89 16.83
C LYS A 42 -13.71 -6.44 18.27
N GLN A 43 -12.52 -5.96 18.63
CA GLN A 43 -12.18 -5.45 19.95
C GLN A 43 -12.53 -3.96 20.13
N ALA A 44 -13.00 -3.28 19.08
CA ALA A 44 -13.27 -1.85 19.06
C ALA A 44 -12.05 -0.97 19.46
N ILE A 45 -10.84 -1.43 19.16
CA ILE A 45 -9.59 -0.71 19.48
C ILE A 45 -8.92 -0.08 18.24
N GLY A 46 -9.56 -0.17 17.08
CA GLY A 46 -9.10 0.39 15.82
C GLY A 46 -9.57 -0.43 14.63
N TRP A 47 -9.11 -0.08 13.44
CA TRP A 47 -9.53 -0.63 12.15
C TRP A 47 -11.05 -0.67 12.02
N SER A 48 -11.72 0.44 12.38
CA SER A 48 -13.18 0.58 12.32
C SER A 48 -13.77 0.17 10.98
N TYR A 49 -12.97 0.26 9.91
CA TYR A 49 -13.16 -0.43 8.65
C TYR A 49 -11.88 -1.19 8.25
N HIS A 50 -12.03 -2.38 7.67
CA HIS A 50 -10.92 -3.14 7.11
C HIS A 50 -11.30 -3.82 5.80
N ALA A 51 -10.53 -3.53 4.75
CA ALA A 51 -10.62 -4.20 3.45
C ALA A 51 -9.31 -4.95 3.17
N PRO A 52 -9.30 -6.29 3.22
CA PRO A 52 -8.06 -7.06 3.07
C PRO A 52 -7.56 -7.05 1.62
N ALA A 53 -6.25 -7.00 1.45
CA ALA A 53 -5.57 -7.14 0.16
C ALA A 53 -5.44 -8.61 -0.30
N ALA A 54 -5.85 -9.58 0.54
CA ALA A 54 -5.77 -11.01 0.25
C ALA A 54 -6.21 -11.38 -1.18
N GLY A 55 -5.33 -12.06 -1.91
CA GLY A 55 -5.50 -12.45 -3.31
C GLY A 55 -4.95 -11.44 -4.32
N HIS A 56 -4.64 -10.21 -3.90
CA HIS A 56 -4.15 -9.12 -4.76
C HIS A 56 -2.69 -8.74 -4.47
N GLU A 57 -2.03 -9.36 -3.48
CA GLU A 57 -0.74 -8.86 -3.00
C GLU A 57 0.37 -8.93 -4.05
N GLY A 58 0.33 -9.91 -4.96
CA GLY A 58 1.34 -10.04 -6.02
C GLY A 58 1.36 -8.86 -6.98
N ILE A 59 0.19 -8.41 -7.45
CA ILE A 59 0.09 -7.25 -8.35
C ILE A 59 0.37 -5.94 -7.59
N GLN A 60 -0.12 -5.83 -6.36
CA GLN A 60 0.12 -4.66 -5.51
C GLN A 60 1.60 -4.49 -5.17
N LEU A 61 2.29 -5.59 -4.83
CA LEU A 61 3.74 -5.61 -4.66
C LEU A 61 4.41 -5.05 -5.92
N ALA A 62 4.09 -5.60 -7.09
CA ALA A 62 4.70 -5.18 -8.36
C ALA A 62 4.51 -3.68 -8.63
N ILE A 63 3.31 -3.14 -8.42
CA ILE A 63 3.01 -1.71 -8.58
C ILE A 63 3.91 -0.87 -7.66
N GLY A 64 3.98 -1.21 -6.37
CA GLY A 64 4.83 -0.45 -5.44
C GLY A 64 6.34 -0.58 -5.71
N GLN A 65 6.79 -1.68 -6.34
CA GLN A 65 8.21 -1.85 -6.70
C GLN A 65 8.61 -1.02 -7.91
N VAL A 66 7.70 -0.75 -8.84
CA VAL A 66 7.97 0.07 -10.04
C VAL A 66 7.66 1.55 -9.82
N PHE A 67 6.93 1.88 -8.75
CA PHE A 67 6.56 3.25 -8.38
C PHE A 67 7.79 4.12 -8.06
N ASN A 68 7.99 5.17 -8.84
CA ASN A 68 9.02 6.17 -8.57
C ASN A 68 8.45 7.31 -7.72
N ARG A 69 8.85 7.34 -6.44
CA ARG A 69 8.43 8.34 -5.44
C ARG A 69 8.70 9.80 -5.82
N SER A 70 9.60 10.05 -6.77
CA SER A 70 9.97 11.42 -7.19
C SER A 70 9.14 11.94 -8.36
N THR A 71 8.53 11.06 -9.15
CA THR A 71 7.89 11.43 -10.43
C THR A 71 6.48 10.89 -10.59
N ASP A 72 6.22 9.71 -10.04
CA ASP A 72 4.96 9.01 -10.26
C ASP A 72 3.94 9.46 -9.22
N HIS A 73 2.67 9.42 -9.60
CA HIS A 73 1.54 9.70 -8.72
C HIS A 73 0.75 8.41 -8.52
N LEU A 74 0.41 8.11 -7.27
CA LEU A 74 -0.40 6.95 -6.92
C LEU A 74 -1.69 7.43 -6.24
N PHE A 75 -2.83 6.93 -6.71
CA PHE A 75 -4.13 7.17 -6.12
C PHE A 75 -4.71 5.83 -5.62
N PRO A 76 -4.34 5.38 -4.41
CA PRO A 76 -4.63 4.03 -3.94
C PRO A 76 -6.13 3.84 -3.69
N TYR A 77 -6.65 2.66 -3.99
CA TYR A 77 -7.94 2.24 -3.47
C TYR A 77 -7.81 1.72 -2.03
N TYR A 78 -8.89 1.65 -1.26
CA TYR A 78 -8.86 1.20 0.14
C TYR A 78 -8.35 -0.25 0.34
N ARG A 79 -8.21 -1.00 -0.75
CA ARG A 79 -7.64 -2.36 -0.78
C ARG A 79 -6.13 -2.37 -1.03
N ASP A 80 -5.51 -1.25 -1.38
CA ASP A 80 -4.14 -1.16 -1.87
C ASP A 80 -3.09 -1.02 -0.77
N LEU A 81 -3.30 -1.72 0.36
CA LEU A 81 -2.36 -1.78 1.48
C LEU A 81 -0.96 -2.22 1.02
N VAL A 82 -0.87 -3.34 0.28
CA VAL A 82 0.44 -3.87 -0.13
C VAL A 82 1.10 -2.97 -1.16
N THR A 83 0.33 -2.26 -1.98
CA THR A 83 0.88 -1.28 -2.92
C THR A 83 1.60 -0.18 -2.16
N CYS A 84 0.94 0.43 -1.17
CA CYS A 84 1.50 1.52 -0.39
C CYS A 84 2.72 1.08 0.42
N VAL A 85 2.69 -0.14 0.97
CA VAL A 85 3.79 -0.71 1.76
C VAL A 85 4.98 -1.06 0.87
N SER A 86 4.72 -1.64 -0.30
CA SER A 86 5.75 -1.91 -1.31
C SER A 86 6.37 -0.61 -1.83
N ALA A 87 5.55 0.42 -2.02
CA ALA A 87 5.99 1.77 -2.37
C ALA A 87 6.79 2.43 -1.24
N GLY A 88 6.64 1.99 0.01
CA GLY A 88 7.55 2.29 1.12
C GLY A 88 6.92 2.71 2.44
N LEU A 89 5.59 2.73 2.57
CA LEU A 89 4.95 3.05 3.86
C LEU A 89 5.49 2.14 4.96
N THR A 90 5.78 2.73 6.11
CA THR A 90 6.29 2.00 7.27
C THR A 90 5.18 1.25 7.99
N SER A 91 5.56 0.31 8.84
CA SER A 91 4.61 -0.38 9.72
C SER A 91 3.88 0.58 10.64
N GLU A 92 4.57 1.59 11.15
CA GLU A 92 4.01 2.58 12.08
C GLU A 92 2.97 3.45 11.37
N GLU A 93 3.26 3.91 10.15
CA GLU A 93 2.32 4.68 9.33
C GLU A 93 1.04 3.89 9.03
N VAL A 94 1.15 2.61 8.66
CA VAL A 94 0.00 1.73 8.46
C VAL A 94 -0.79 1.55 9.76
N ILE A 95 -0.11 1.36 10.89
CA ILE A 95 -0.77 1.17 12.17
C ILE A 95 -1.48 2.45 12.61
N TYR A 96 -0.84 3.61 12.53
CA TYR A 96 -1.45 4.89 12.89
C TYR A 96 -2.72 5.17 12.08
N ASN A 97 -2.72 4.87 10.78
CA ASN A 97 -3.92 4.91 9.95
C ASN A 97 -4.98 3.92 10.46
N GLY A 98 -4.57 2.67 10.69
CA GLY A 98 -5.43 1.61 11.17
C GLY A 98 -6.14 1.95 12.48
N ILE A 99 -5.44 2.50 13.47
CA ILE A 99 -6.00 2.86 14.78
C ILE A 99 -6.38 4.34 14.92
N SER A 100 -6.48 5.07 13.79
CA SER A 100 -6.91 6.47 13.69
C SER A 100 -6.17 7.43 14.64
N LYS A 101 -4.84 7.46 14.56
CA LYS A 101 -3.99 8.35 15.37
C LYS A 101 -3.59 9.62 14.63
N ASP A 102 -3.26 10.64 15.40
CA ASP A 102 -2.80 11.96 14.94
C ASP A 102 -1.53 11.89 14.07
N LEU A 103 -0.67 10.90 14.33
CA LEU A 103 0.53 10.62 13.54
C LEU A 103 0.26 9.91 12.21
N ASP A 104 -1.00 9.62 11.87
CA ASP A 104 -1.35 9.09 10.54
C ASP A 104 -1.02 10.12 9.45
N VAL A 105 -0.01 9.81 8.65
CA VAL A 105 0.47 10.65 7.54
C VAL A 105 -0.56 10.84 6.42
N ALA A 106 -1.62 10.03 6.38
CA ALA A 106 -2.66 10.16 5.37
C ALA A 106 -3.66 11.28 5.67
N GLY A 107 -4.05 11.44 6.95
CA GLY A 107 -5.13 12.35 7.32
C GLY A 107 -5.21 12.73 8.80
N GLY A 108 -4.18 12.44 9.59
CA GLY A 108 -4.13 12.72 11.03
C GLY A 108 -5.27 12.06 11.82
N GLY A 109 -5.67 10.85 11.43
CA GLY A 109 -6.74 10.08 12.06
C GLY A 109 -8.16 10.53 11.70
N ARG A 110 -8.33 11.52 10.81
CA ARG A 110 -9.66 11.99 10.38
C ARG A 110 -10.30 11.13 9.29
N HIS A 111 -9.49 10.39 8.55
CA HIS A 111 -10.00 9.45 7.55
C HIS A 111 -10.38 8.13 8.21
N MET A 112 -11.36 7.45 7.61
CA MET A 112 -11.65 6.07 7.95
C MET A 112 -10.39 5.22 7.71
N SER A 113 -10.13 4.22 8.57
CA SER A 113 -9.02 3.28 8.39
C SER A 113 -9.05 2.63 6.99
N ASN A 114 -7.90 2.20 6.50
CA ASN A 114 -7.66 1.72 5.13
C ASN A 114 -7.63 2.80 4.02
N HIS A 115 -7.68 4.09 4.36
CA HIS A 115 -7.34 5.17 3.41
C HIS A 115 -5.87 5.53 3.57
N PHE A 116 -5.00 4.81 2.87
CA PHE A 116 -3.54 5.01 2.94
C PHE A 116 -3.11 6.15 2.04
N ALA A 117 -2.18 6.97 2.52
CA ALA A 117 -1.53 8.00 1.72
C ALA A 117 -0.16 8.36 2.30
N LYS A 118 0.66 9.00 1.48
CA LYS A 118 1.93 9.63 1.87
C LYS A 118 2.22 10.75 0.87
N PRO A 119 1.66 11.95 1.10
CA PRO A 119 1.76 13.06 0.15
C PRO A 119 3.21 13.46 -0.20
N GLU A 120 4.15 13.25 0.73
CA GLU A 120 5.58 13.45 0.50
C GLU A 120 6.11 12.66 -0.72
N TRP A 121 5.50 11.50 -1.03
CA TRP A 121 5.88 10.63 -2.14
C TRP A 121 4.81 10.54 -3.22
N ASN A 122 3.93 11.54 -3.34
CA ASN A 122 2.83 11.55 -4.31
C ASN A 122 1.88 10.33 -4.21
N ILE A 123 1.78 9.73 -3.02
CA ILE A 123 0.71 8.77 -2.72
C ILE A 123 -0.44 9.58 -2.13
N HIS A 124 -1.47 9.81 -2.95
CA HIS A 124 -2.54 10.74 -2.65
C HIS A 124 -3.62 10.11 -1.79
N ASN A 125 -4.17 10.91 -0.89
CA ASN A 125 -5.35 10.53 -0.14
C ASN A 125 -6.58 10.61 -1.07
N VAL A 126 -7.39 9.55 -1.09
CA VAL A 126 -8.62 9.48 -1.87
C VAL A 126 -9.83 9.30 -0.96
N SER A 127 -11.00 9.73 -1.42
CA SER A 127 -12.25 9.48 -0.69
C SER A 127 -12.75 8.04 -0.85
N SER A 128 -13.75 7.66 -0.06
CA SER A 128 -14.46 6.39 -0.19
C SER A 128 -15.27 6.25 -1.49
N SER A 129 -15.55 7.34 -2.20
CA SER A 129 -16.29 7.33 -3.47
C SER A 129 -15.55 6.53 -4.53
N THR A 130 -16.13 5.41 -4.94
CA THR A 130 -15.51 4.52 -5.92
C THR A 130 -15.42 5.19 -7.30
N GLY A 131 -14.30 4.96 -8.00
CA GLY A 131 -14.07 5.49 -9.34
C GLY A 131 -13.67 6.97 -9.41
N ASN A 132 -13.70 7.74 -8.32
CA ASN A 132 -13.29 9.16 -8.36
C ASN A 132 -11.80 9.34 -8.71
N HIS A 133 -10.96 8.40 -8.29
CA HIS A 133 -9.51 8.45 -8.42
C HIS A 133 -9.02 8.22 -9.85
N THR A 134 -9.88 7.72 -10.74
CA THR A 134 -9.54 7.55 -12.17
C THR A 134 -9.57 8.86 -12.94
N LEU A 135 -10.16 9.91 -12.35
CA LEU A 135 -10.25 11.25 -12.94
C LEU A 135 -9.24 12.23 -12.32
N MET A 136 -8.40 11.76 -11.41
CA MET A 136 -7.37 12.60 -10.79
C MET A 136 -6.25 12.88 -11.80
N PRO A 137 -5.71 14.12 -11.80
CA PRO A 137 -4.75 14.58 -12.79
C PRO A 137 -3.37 13.93 -12.68
#